data_AF-A0A2S8PT01-F1
#
_entry.id   AF-A0A2S8PT01-F1
#
_cell.length_a   1.000
_cell.length_b   1.000
_cell.length_c   1.000
_cell.angle_alpha   90.00
_cell.angle_beta   90.00
_cell.angle_gamma   90.00
#
_symmetry.space_group_name_H-M   'P 1'
#
loop_
_entity.id
_entity.type
_entity.pdbx_description
1 polymer ?
#
loop_
_entity_poly.entity_id
_entity_poly.type
_entity_poly.pdbx_seq_one_letter_code
_entity_poly.pdbx_strand_id
1 'polypeptide(L)'
;MLYTANHTNQIAAFTGKLLRDRFGKGPESVHVSVGNYAIALHIRNFIGPVEKFLLNKEEEKAFRYTRELLMESLLPELKAYLEKEMDIRLEEVYYDWGLHNASGIIVGLKADQTIEAEDYAGREALHNEVNRITGIVQKVPRKVYSWWMNPKTLIVVREGILILIEKELISTGFEEVLRTTKRKLEKRYFEEETQLGGILGRTLADFYVDWDFNRDKSVIACTFQD
;
A
#
# COMPACT_ATOMS: atom_id res chain seq x y z
N MET A 1 -11.85 1.95 -20.17
CA MET A 1 -11.27 3.14 -20.84
C MET A 1 -9.76 3.12 -20.63
N LEU A 2 -8.95 3.27 -21.68
CA LEU A 2 -7.48 3.36 -21.53
C LEU A 2 -7.14 4.75 -20.98
N TYR A 3 -6.58 4.84 -19.77
CA TYR A 3 -6.13 6.11 -19.20
C TYR A 3 -4.91 6.61 -19.97
N THR A 4 -4.98 7.84 -20.44
CA THR A 4 -3.88 8.48 -21.17
C THR A 4 -2.85 9.08 -20.20
N ALA A 5 -1.64 9.34 -20.70
CA ALA A 5 -0.60 10.03 -19.94
C ALA A 5 -1.06 11.38 -19.36
N ASN A 6 -2.03 12.05 -20.00
CA ASN A 6 -2.59 13.30 -19.50
C ASN A 6 -3.37 13.09 -18.18
N HIS A 7 -4.19 12.05 -18.09
CA HIS A 7 -4.97 11.76 -16.87
C HIS A 7 -4.05 11.38 -15.70
N THR A 8 -3.04 10.54 -15.95
CA THR A 8 -2.08 10.16 -14.91
C THR A 8 -1.29 11.37 -14.40
N ASN A 9 -0.97 12.33 -15.27
CA ASN A 9 -0.30 13.58 -14.88
C ASN A 9 -1.22 14.49 -14.05
N GLN A 10 -2.50 14.58 -14.39
CA GLN A 10 -3.49 15.34 -13.61
C GLN A 10 -3.66 14.76 -12.20
N ILE A 11 -3.79 13.44 -12.08
CA ILE A 11 -3.87 12.74 -10.78
C ILE A 11 -2.59 12.96 -9.96
N ALA A 12 -1.40 12.85 -10.59
CA ALA A 12 -0.13 13.09 -9.92
C ALA A 12 -0.02 14.52 -9.39
N ALA A 13 -0.41 15.51 -10.21
CA ALA A 13 -0.39 16.93 -9.83
C ALA A 13 -1.35 17.23 -8.68
N PHE A 14 -2.59 16.71 -8.74
CA PHE A 14 -3.58 16.87 -7.69
C PHE A 14 -3.13 16.22 -6.38
N THR A 15 -2.64 14.98 -6.43
CA THR A 15 -2.11 14.27 -5.26
C THR A 15 -0.93 15.01 -4.65
N GLY A 16 0.02 15.49 -5.47
CA GLY A 16 1.15 16.28 -4.99
C GLY A 16 0.73 17.61 -4.35
N LYS A 17 -0.35 18.23 -4.84
CA LYS A 17 -0.95 19.42 -4.21
C LYS A 17 -1.55 19.07 -2.85
N LEU A 18 -2.38 18.03 -2.75
CA LEU A 18 -2.96 17.60 -1.47
C LEU A 18 -1.88 17.30 -0.41
N LEU A 19 -0.83 16.59 -0.81
CA LEU A 19 0.31 16.29 0.06
C LEU A 19 1.00 17.58 0.53
N ARG A 20 1.25 18.55 -0.37
CA ARG A 20 1.77 19.88 0.01
C ARG A 20 0.88 20.60 1.00
N ASP A 21 -0.42 20.66 0.72
CA ASP A 21 -1.37 21.45 1.50
C ASP A 21 -1.54 20.88 2.92
N ARG A 22 -1.43 19.56 3.09
CA ARG A 22 -1.55 18.89 4.41
C ARG A 22 -0.24 18.79 5.18
N PHE A 23 0.87 18.49 4.50
CA PHE A 23 2.17 18.22 5.16
C PHE A 23 3.11 19.44 5.15
N GLY A 24 2.75 20.53 4.47
CA GLY A 24 3.59 21.72 4.30
C GLY A 24 4.76 21.55 3.34
N LYS A 25 4.95 20.34 2.80
CA LYS A 25 5.96 20.00 1.78
C LYS A 25 5.36 19.01 0.79
N GLY A 26 5.80 19.06 -0.45
CA GLY A 26 5.41 18.11 -1.49
C GLY A 26 6.41 16.97 -1.66
N PRO A 27 5.98 15.85 -2.28
CA PRO A 27 6.90 14.81 -2.69
C PRO A 27 7.78 15.29 -3.85
N GLU A 28 8.89 14.60 -4.07
CA GLU A 28 9.73 14.80 -5.26
C GLU A 28 8.96 14.44 -6.54
N SER A 29 8.24 13.33 -6.49
CA SER A 29 7.34 12.91 -7.56
C SER A 29 6.22 12.00 -7.05
N VAL A 30 5.14 11.96 -7.82
CA VAL A 30 4.06 10.97 -7.69
C VAL A 30 3.93 10.25 -9.02
N HIS A 31 4.21 8.94 -9.03
CA HIS A 31 4.01 8.10 -10.20
C HIS A 31 2.65 7.40 -10.10
N VAL A 32 1.79 7.61 -11.09
CA VAL A 32 0.42 7.10 -11.10
C VAL A 32 0.30 5.97 -12.09
N SER A 33 -0.26 4.85 -11.65
CA SER A 33 -0.60 3.70 -12.47
C SER A 33 -2.06 3.36 -12.33
N VAL A 34 -2.78 3.29 -13.44
CA VAL A 34 -4.20 2.95 -13.46
C VAL A 34 -4.37 1.65 -14.22
N GLY A 35 -4.75 0.59 -13.51
CA GLY A 35 -5.04 -0.73 -14.06
C GLY A 35 -6.54 -1.00 -14.10
N ASN A 36 -6.91 -2.24 -14.45
CA ASN A 36 -8.30 -2.66 -14.49
C ASN A 36 -8.94 -2.68 -13.10
N TYR A 37 -8.24 -3.23 -12.10
CA TYR A 37 -8.77 -3.46 -10.76
C TYR A 37 -8.43 -2.37 -9.75
N ALA A 38 -7.41 -1.54 -10.02
CA ALA A 38 -6.90 -0.60 -9.05
C ALA A 38 -6.27 0.64 -9.68
N ILE A 39 -5.97 1.61 -8.82
CA ILE A 39 -5.04 2.70 -9.04
C ILE A 39 -3.92 2.60 -8.00
N ALA A 40 -2.68 2.85 -8.39
CA ALA A 40 -1.53 2.92 -7.49
C ALA A 40 -0.83 4.28 -7.68
N LEU A 41 -0.55 4.97 -6.58
CA LEU A 41 0.13 6.26 -6.54
C LEU A 41 1.41 6.08 -5.72
N HIS A 42 2.55 5.94 -6.40
CA HIS A 42 3.86 5.79 -5.75
C HIS A 42 4.48 7.17 -5.53
N ILE A 43 4.80 7.46 -4.28
CA ILE A 43 5.27 8.76 -3.80
C ILE A 43 6.77 8.63 -3.48
N ARG A 44 7.60 9.51 -4.06
CA ARG A 44 9.05 9.48 -3.86
C ARG A 44 9.56 10.63 -3.00
N ASN A 45 10.51 10.33 -2.11
CA ASN A 45 11.29 11.27 -1.31
C ASN A 45 10.44 12.35 -0.62
N PHE A 46 9.39 11.87 0.04
CA PHE A 46 8.42 12.65 0.76
C PHE A 46 8.74 12.63 2.25
N ILE A 47 9.51 13.62 2.69
CA ILE A 47 9.78 13.85 4.11
C ILE A 47 10.13 15.31 4.39
N GLY A 48 9.49 15.90 5.40
CA GLY A 48 9.70 17.26 5.89
C GLY A 48 10.80 17.39 6.96
N PRO A 49 11.25 18.60 7.29
CA PRO A 49 12.26 18.82 8.33
C PRO A 49 11.85 18.31 9.72
N VAL A 50 10.59 18.55 10.12
CA VAL A 50 10.04 18.08 11.41
C VAL A 50 10.02 16.55 11.47
N GLU A 51 9.58 15.90 10.38
CA GLU A 51 9.55 14.45 10.27
C GLU A 51 10.96 13.83 10.34
N LYS A 52 11.96 14.44 9.68
CA LYS A 52 13.36 14.02 9.81
C LYS A 52 13.85 14.11 11.25
N PHE A 53 13.49 15.19 11.95
CA PHE A 53 13.84 15.34 13.37
C PHE A 53 13.23 14.23 14.23
N LEU A 54 11.95 13.89 14.03
CA LEU A 54 11.28 12.81 14.77
C LEU A 54 11.97 11.45 14.55
N LEU A 55 12.28 11.10 13.29
CA LEU A 55 12.98 9.85 12.99
C LEU A 55 14.38 9.80 13.64
N ASN A 56 15.11 10.91 13.65
CA ASN A 56 16.43 11.01 14.30
C ASN A 56 16.38 10.89 15.83
N LYS A 57 15.21 11.08 16.45
CA LYS A 57 14.99 10.94 17.89
C LYS A 57 14.40 9.59 18.28
N GLU A 58 14.34 8.64 17.33
CA GLU A 58 13.68 7.35 17.50
C GLU A 58 12.17 7.45 17.83
N GLU A 59 11.58 8.62 17.55
CA GLU A 59 10.15 8.92 17.75
C GLU A 59 9.32 8.43 16.54
N GLU A 60 9.57 7.20 16.10
CA GLU A 60 8.87 6.57 14.95
C GLU A 60 7.36 6.54 15.17
N LYS A 61 6.90 6.35 16.41
CA LYS A 61 5.48 6.34 16.76
C LYS A 61 4.83 7.69 16.46
N ALA A 62 5.44 8.79 16.90
CA ALA A 62 4.93 10.13 16.66
C ALA A 62 4.94 10.47 15.16
N PHE A 63 6.00 10.07 14.44
CA PHE A 63 6.07 10.20 12.98
C PHE A 63 4.90 9.48 12.29
N ARG A 64 4.66 8.20 12.61
CA ARG A 64 3.59 7.41 11.99
C ARG A 64 2.20 7.96 12.31
N TYR A 65 1.95 8.25 13.57
CA TYR A 65 0.67 8.80 14.03
C TYR A 65 0.32 10.10 13.30
N THR A 66 1.30 11.01 13.16
CA THR A 66 1.09 12.27 12.42
C THR A 66 0.73 12.03 10.96
N ARG A 67 1.40 11.08 10.29
CA ARG A 67 1.06 10.73 8.91
C ARG A 67 -0.34 10.14 8.79
N GLU A 68 -0.73 9.30 9.74
CA GLU A 68 -2.03 8.63 9.75
C GLU A 68 -3.16 9.67 9.84
N LEU A 69 -3.07 10.61 10.79
CA LEU A 69 -4.02 11.73 10.91
C LEU A 69 -4.12 12.58 9.64
N LEU A 70 -2.99 12.88 9.00
CA LEU A 70 -2.99 13.69 7.78
C LEU A 70 -3.62 12.93 6.60
N MET A 71 -3.40 11.62 6.53
CA MET A 71 -3.99 10.75 5.51
C MET A 71 -5.51 10.62 5.67
N GLU A 72 -6.03 10.51 6.90
CA GLU A 72 -7.48 10.51 7.16
C GLU A 72 -8.18 11.75 6.57
N SER A 73 -7.51 12.90 6.59
CA SER A 73 -8.03 14.14 5.98
C SER A 73 -7.83 14.24 4.47
N LEU A 74 -6.83 13.54 3.91
CA LEU A 74 -6.41 13.64 2.52
C LEU A 74 -7.19 12.66 1.62
N LEU A 75 -7.38 11.42 2.10
CA LEU A 75 -7.98 10.35 1.31
C LEU A 75 -9.42 10.64 0.85
N PRO A 76 -10.31 11.24 1.65
CA PRO A 76 -11.66 11.59 1.19
C PRO A 76 -11.64 12.57 0.02
N GLU A 77 -10.73 13.55 0.05
CA GLU A 77 -10.58 14.56 -1.01
C GLU A 77 -9.99 13.94 -2.29
N LEU A 78 -8.98 13.07 -2.15
CA LEU A 78 -8.44 12.29 -3.26
C LEU A 78 -9.51 11.40 -3.90
N LYS A 79 -10.29 10.67 -3.10
CA LYS A 79 -11.35 9.80 -3.59
C LYS A 79 -12.43 10.60 -4.33
N ALA A 80 -12.85 11.73 -3.79
CA ALA A 80 -13.84 12.61 -4.43
C ALA A 80 -13.35 13.16 -5.77
N TYR A 81 -12.07 13.54 -5.87
CA TYR A 81 -11.47 13.98 -7.12
C TYR A 81 -11.40 12.85 -8.16
N LEU A 82 -10.93 11.67 -7.76
CA LEU A 82 -10.85 10.50 -8.64
C LEU A 82 -12.22 10.12 -9.19
N GLU A 83 -13.26 10.18 -8.37
CA GLU A 83 -14.62 9.87 -8.79
C GLU A 83 -15.20 10.93 -9.74
N LYS A 84 -15.10 12.22 -9.38
CA LYS A 84 -15.74 13.31 -10.14
C LYS A 84 -15.00 13.70 -11.41
N GLU A 85 -13.68 13.74 -11.37
CA GLU A 85 -12.85 14.29 -12.44
C GLU A 85 -12.21 13.21 -13.32
N MET A 86 -12.10 11.98 -12.82
CA MET A 86 -11.42 10.88 -13.51
C MET A 86 -12.30 9.66 -13.80
N ASP A 87 -13.56 9.67 -13.35
CA ASP A 87 -14.49 8.53 -13.44
C ASP A 87 -13.90 7.24 -12.81
N ILE A 88 -13.12 7.40 -11.72
CA ILE A 88 -12.54 6.30 -10.94
C ILE A 88 -13.24 6.25 -9.59
N ARG A 89 -14.22 5.34 -9.46
CA ARG A 89 -14.82 5.04 -8.16
C ARG A 89 -13.98 4.03 -7.40
N LEU A 90 -13.47 4.42 -6.23
CA LEU A 90 -12.73 3.55 -5.34
C LEU A 90 -13.64 3.00 -4.23
N GLU A 91 -13.56 1.69 -4.00
CA GLU A 91 -14.27 1.07 -2.88
C GLU A 91 -13.40 1.05 -1.62
N GLU A 92 -12.13 0.71 -1.80
CA GLU A 92 -11.15 0.52 -0.72
C GLU A 92 -9.89 1.32 -1.03
N VAL A 93 -9.25 1.88 0.00
CA VAL A 93 -8.01 2.60 -0.13
C VAL A 93 -7.04 2.15 0.95
N TYR A 94 -5.84 1.79 0.53
CA TYR A 94 -4.75 1.27 1.34
C TYR A 94 -3.55 2.19 1.19
N TYR A 95 -2.77 2.38 2.25
CA TYR A 95 -1.54 3.16 2.14
C TYR A 95 -0.50 2.73 3.16
N ASP A 96 0.76 2.89 2.77
CA ASP A 96 1.89 2.63 3.65
C ASP A 96 3.10 3.48 3.24
N TRP A 97 4.05 3.61 4.15
CA TRP A 97 5.23 4.46 4.02
C TRP A 97 6.51 3.65 4.17
N GLY A 98 7.45 3.89 3.24
CA GLY A 98 8.82 3.40 3.31
C GLY A 98 9.66 4.36 4.15
N LEU A 99 10.03 3.97 5.37
CA LEU A 99 10.81 4.84 6.26
C LEU A 99 12.23 5.08 5.75
N HIS A 100 12.85 4.06 5.18
CA HIS A 100 14.27 4.07 4.80
C HIS A 100 14.55 4.98 3.59
N ASN A 101 13.60 5.13 2.67
CA ASN A 101 13.74 5.91 1.44
C ASN A 101 12.76 7.11 1.36
N ALA A 102 12.05 7.40 2.46
CA ALA A 102 11.01 8.43 2.51
C ALA A 102 9.97 8.28 1.39
N SER A 103 9.66 7.06 0.99
CA SER A 103 8.65 6.80 -0.05
C SER A 103 7.29 6.50 0.58
N GLY A 104 6.25 6.46 -0.25
CA GLY A 104 4.95 5.96 0.14
C GLY A 104 4.19 5.41 -1.05
N ILE A 105 3.13 4.67 -0.76
CA ILE A 105 2.19 4.23 -1.78
C ILE A 105 0.77 4.40 -1.29
N ILE A 106 -0.12 4.80 -2.20
CA ILE A 106 -1.56 4.74 -2.03
C ILE A 106 -2.09 3.78 -3.08
N VAL A 107 -2.85 2.76 -2.68
CA VAL A 107 -3.49 1.81 -3.57
C VAL A 107 -5.00 1.90 -3.36
N GLY A 108 -5.72 2.29 -4.40
CA GLY A 108 -7.18 2.29 -4.42
C GLY A 108 -7.70 1.10 -5.22
N LEU A 109 -8.48 0.21 -4.61
CA LEU A 109 -9.20 -0.83 -5.34
C LEU A 109 -10.51 -0.24 -5.91
N LYS A 110 -10.74 -0.45 -7.20
CA LYS A 110 -11.92 0.07 -7.89
C LYS A 110 -13.18 -0.68 -7.46
N ALA A 111 -14.28 0.05 -7.36
CA ALA A 111 -15.57 -0.51 -7.03
C ALA A 111 -16.14 -1.36 -8.19
N ASP A 112 -17.02 -2.30 -7.84
CA ASP A 112 -17.77 -3.13 -8.78
C ASP A 112 -16.87 -3.95 -9.74
N GLN A 113 -15.64 -4.23 -9.31
CA GLN A 113 -14.68 -5.06 -10.04
C GLN A 113 -14.50 -6.41 -9.34
N THR A 114 -14.64 -7.50 -10.09
CA THR A 114 -14.15 -8.80 -9.65
C THR A 114 -12.73 -8.95 -10.16
N ILE A 115 -11.77 -9.13 -9.26
CA ILE A 115 -10.38 -9.38 -9.64
C ILE A 115 -10.34 -10.76 -10.29
N GLU A 116 -10.11 -10.80 -11.60
CA GLU A 116 -9.86 -12.05 -12.30
C GLU A 116 -8.44 -12.54 -12.01
N ALA A 117 -8.23 -13.85 -12.13
CA ALA A 117 -6.90 -14.42 -12.01
C ALA A 117 -6.07 -14.00 -13.23
N GLU A 118 -5.17 -13.04 -13.05
CA GLU A 118 -4.11 -12.76 -14.02
C GLU A 118 -3.01 -13.80 -13.86
N ASP A 119 -2.55 -14.37 -14.98
CA ASP A 119 -1.43 -15.30 -14.99
C ASP A 119 -0.14 -14.61 -15.45
N TYR A 120 0.95 -14.87 -14.73
CA TYR A 120 2.27 -14.32 -15.05
C TYR A 120 3.37 -15.21 -14.45
N ALA A 121 4.58 -15.12 -15.02
CA ALA A 121 5.72 -15.91 -14.58
C ALA A 121 6.05 -15.67 -13.10
N GLY A 122 6.16 -16.75 -12.32
CA GLY A 122 6.45 -16.70 -10.89
C GLY A 122 5.25 -16.46 -9.99
N ARG A 123 4.02 -16.32 -10.52
CA ARG A 123 2.80 -16.07 -9.73
C ARG A 123 2.54 -17.13 -8.67
N GLU A 124 2.59 -18.42 -9.01
CA GLU A 124 2.33 -19.48 -8.04
C GLU A 124 3.40 -19.54 -6.94
N ALA A 125 4.67 -19.38 -7.31
CA ALA A 125 5.77 -19.31 -6.35
C ALA A 125 5.62 -18.11 -5.40
N LEU A 126 5.22 -16.94 -5.93
CA LEU A 126 4.89 -15.77 -5.12
C LEU A 126 3.73 -16.07 -4.16
N HIS A 127 2.64 -16.64 -4.65
CA HIS A 127 1.46 -16.94 -3.83
C HIS A 127 1.79 -17.94 -2.72
N ASN A 128 2.60 -18.95 -3.01
CA ASN A 128 3.09 -19.91 -2.02
C ASN A 128 3.93 -19.22 -0.94
N GLU A 129 4.79 -18.27 -1.32
CA GLU A 129 5.61 -17.54 -0.37
C GLU A 129 4.79 -16.57 0.49
N VAL A 130 3.83 -15.87 -0.12
CA VAL A 130 2.87 -15.04 0.60
C VAL A 130 2.06 -15.88 1.60
N ASN A 131 1.60 -17.07 1.19
CA ASN A 131 0.89 -18.00 2.07
C ASN A 131 1.76 -18.49 3.22
N ARG A 132 3.02 -18.84 2.94
CA ARG A 132 3.99 -19.30 3.95
C ARG A 132 4.25 -18.21 4.99
N ILE A 133 4.64 -17.01 4.57
CA ILE A 133 4.94 -15.90 5.49
C ILE A 133 3.72 -15.49 6.29
N THR A 134 2.57 -15.31 5.63
CA THR A 134 1.34 -14.94 6.34
C THR A 134 0.91 -16.06 7.30
N GLY A 135 1.14 -17.32 6.96
CA GLY A 135 0.93 -18.48 7.84
C GLY A 135 1.82 -18.48 9.09
N ILE A 136 3.07 -18.02 8.99
CA ILE A 136 3.99 -17.89 10.12
C ILE A 136 3.59 -16.72 11.02
N VAL A 137 3.28 -15.57 10.43
CA VAL A 137 2.98 -14.34 11.16
C VAL A 137 1.56 -14.33 11.74
N GLN A 138 0.65 -15.10 11.14
CA GLN A 138 -0.79 -15.03 11.43
C GLN A 138 -1.49 -16.38 11.13
N LYS A 139 -2.14 -16.50 9.97
CA LYS A 139 -2.68 -17.75 9.42
C LYS A 139 -2.66 -17.68 7.90
N VAL A 140 -2.74 -18.83 7.23
CA VAL A 140 -2.80 -18.89 5.77
C VAL A 140 -4.03 -18.10 5.27
N PRO A 141 -3.87 -17.17 4.31
CA PRO A 141 -5.00 -16.46 3.72
C PRO A 141 -6.01 -17.41 3.10
N ARG A 142 -7.30 -17.09 3.21
CA ARG A 142 -8.35 -17.83 2.51
C ARG A 142 -8.23 -17.65 0.99
N LYS A 143 -7.81 -16.46 0.55
CA LYS A 143 -7.56 -16.14 -0.86
C LYS A 143 -6.37 -15.22 -1.01
N VAL A 144 -5.65 -15.40 -2.12
CA VAL A 144 -4.59 -14.51 -2.57
C VAL A 144 -4.82 -14.19 -4.05
N TYR A 145 -4.76 -12.90 -4.39
CA TYR A 145 -4.84 -12.40 -5.75
C TYR A 145 -3.61 -11.55 -6.02
N SER A 146 -3.15 -11.49 -7.27
CA SER A 146 -2.10 -10.55 -7.63
C SER A 146 -2.09 -10.24 -9.11
N TRP A 147 -1.62 -9.05 -9.45
CA TRP A 147 -1.48 -8.58 -10.82
C TRP A 147 -0.44 -7.47 -10.91
N TRP A 148 0.09 -7.29 -12.12
CA TRP A 148 1.01 -6.18 -12.42
C TRP A 148 0.21 -4.93 -12.77
N MET A 149 0.43 -3.85 -12.04
CA MET A 149 -0.13 -2.53 -12.37
C MET A 149 0.61 -1.87 -13.53
N ASN A 150 1.91 -2.14 -13.59
CA ASN A 150 2.86 -1.74 -14.62
C ASN A 150 4.11 -2.64 -14.46
N PRO A 151 5.13 -2.57 -15.33
CA PRO A 151 6.32 -3.41 -15.20
C PRO A 151 7.09 -3.29 -13.87
N LYS A 152 6.92 -2.22 -13.10
CA LYS A 152 7.63 -1.94 -11.84
C LYS A 152 6.76 -2.06 -10.58
N THR A 153 5.47 -2.35 -10.70
CA THR A 153 4.55 -2.36 -9.55
C THR A 153 3.66 -3.57 -9.61
N LEU A 154 3.78 -4.44 -8.61
CA LEU A 154 2.93 -5.60 -8.41
C LEU A 154 2.03 -5.35 -7.20
N ILE A 155 0.74 -5.68 -7.34
CA ILE A 155 -0.22 -5.65 -6.24
C ILE A 155 -0.56 -7.09 -5.87
N VAL A 156 -0.61 -7.36 -4.57
CA VAL A 156 -1.10 -8.61 -4.00
C VAL A 156 -2.20 -8.30 -3.00
N VAL A 157 -3.35 -8.96 -3.14
CA VAL A 157 -4.48 -8.84 -2.21
C VAL A 157 -4.64 -10.15 -1.47
N ARG A 158 -4.81 -10.07 -0.15
CA ARG A 158 -5.05 -11.22 0.73
C ARG A 158 -6.39 -11.04 1.44
N GLU A 159 -7.18 -12.10 1.50
CA GLU A 159 -8.46 -12.11 2.22
C GLU A 159 -8.51 -13.21 3.27
N GLY A 160 -9.22 -12.96 4.37
CA GLY A 160 -9.47 -13.95 5.41
C GLY A 160 -8.20 -14.29 6.17
N ILE A 161 -7.48 -13.28 6.66
CA ILE A 161 -6.19 -13.42 7.35
C ILE A 161 -6.32 -13.30 8.86
N LEU A 162 -7.35 -12.66 9.41
CA LEU A 162 -7.49 -12.44 10.86
C LEU A 162 -7.73 -13.72 11.68
N ILE A 163 -6.99 -13.85 12.78
CA ILE A 163 -7.23 -14.86 13.84
C ILE A 163 -8.10 -14.28 14.96
N LEU A 164 -8.63 -15.14 15.84
CA LEU A 164 -9.60 -14.75 16.86
C LEU A 164 -9.09 -13.68 17.83
N ILE A 165 -7.83 -13.79 18.28
CA ILE A 165 -7.24 -12.80 19.19
C ILE A 165 -7.10 -11.41 18.55
N GLU A 166 -6.81 -11.35 17.25
CA GLU A 166 -6.72 -10.06 16.54
C GLU A 166 -8.10 -9.41 16.42
N LYS A 167 -9.14 -10.21 16.14
CA LYS A 167 -10.53 -9.72 16.13
C LYS A 167 -10.94 -9.13 17.47
N GLU A 168 -10.54 -9.78 18.56
CA GLU A 168 -10.78 -9.28 19.91
C GLU A 168 -10.05 -7.95 20.16
N LEU A 169 -8.77 -7.86 19.80
CA LEU A 169 -7.98 -6.62 19.91
C LEU A 169 -8.62 -5.46 19.13
N ILE A 170 -9.12 -5.72 17.93
CA ILE A 170 -9.83 -4.72 17.12
C ILE A 170 -11.09 -4.27 17.86
N SER A 171 -11.93 -5.21 18.31
CA SER A 171 -13.20 -4.90 18.97
C SER A 171 -13.04 -4.15 20.30
N THR A 172 -11.88 -4.27 20.94
CA THR A 172 -11.54 -3.62 22.21
C THR A 172 -10.74 -2.32 22.03
N GLY A 173 -10.58 -1.83 20.80
CA GLY A 173 -9.97 -0.52 20.50
C GLY A 173 -8.45 -0.52 20.34
N PHE A 174 -7.80 -1.68 20.24
CA PHE A 174 -6.35 -1.80 20.06
C PHE A 174 -5.92 -1.87 18.58
N GLU A 175 -6.73 -1.34 17.67
CA GLU A 175 -6.49 -1.44 16.23
C GLU A 175 -5.15 -0.84 15.79
N GLU A 176 -4.83 0.38 16.22
CA GLU A 176 -3.59 1.07 15.84
C GLU A 176 -2.34 0.31 16.32
N VAL A 177 -2.40 -0.24 17.54
CA VAL A 177 -1.34 -1.05 18.13
C VAL A 177 -1.15 -2.34 17.35
N LEU A 178 -2.25 -2.99 16.98
CA LEU A 178 -2.24 -4.20 16.15
C LEU A 178 -1.64 -3.89 14.76
N ARG A 179 -2.12 -2.84 14.08
CA ARG A 179 -1.63 -2.41 12.76
C ARG A 179 -0.13 -2.13 12.77
N THR A 180 0.35 -1.36 13.75
CA THR A 180 1.76 -1.01 13.87
C THR A 180 2.63 -2.24 14.13
N THR A 181 2.20 -3.11 15.05
CA THR A 181 2.93 -4.35 15.38
C THR A 181 2.96 -5.32 14.21
N LYS A 182 1.82 -5.55 13.55
CA LYS A 182 1.71 -6.40 12.35
C LYS A 182 2.58 -5.88 11.22
N ARG A 183 2.59 -4.57 10.95
CA ARG A 183 3.44 -3.96 9.91
C ARG A 183 4.91 -4.23 10.13
N LYS A 184 5.41 -4.01 11.35
CA LYS A 184 6.82 -4.29 11.68
C LYS A 184 7.14 -5.77 11.51
N LEU A 185 6.25 -6.65 11.96
CA LEU A 185 6.45 -8.09 11.90
C LEU A 185 6.42 -8.61 10.46
N GLU A 186 5.40 -8.29 9.69
CA GLU A 186 5.25 -8.76 8.31
C GLU A 186 6.37 -8.26 7.41
N LYS A 187 6.72 -6.96 7.49
CA LYS A 187 7.83 -6.42 6.67
C LYS A 187 9.13 -7.14 6.97
N ARG A 188 9.47 -7.35 8.24
CA ARG A 188 10.68 -8.07 8.64
C ARG A 188 10.72 -9.48 8.04
N TYR A 189 9.64 -10.25 8.18
CA TYR A 189 9.58 -11.60 7.62
C TYR A 189 9.63 -11.60 6.08
N PHE A 190 8.96 -10.68 5.41
CA PHE A 190 9.08 -10.57 3.95
C PHE A 190 10.50 -10.19 3.51
N GLU A 191 11.17 -9.28 4.22
CA GLU A 191 12.54 -8.86 3.89
C GLU A 191 13.60 -9.94 4.18
N GLU A 192 13.48 -10.65 5.31
CA GLU A 192 14.49 -11.61 5.78
C GLU A 192 14.29 -13.02 5.19
N GLU A 193 13.04 -13.46 5.03
CA GLU A 193 12.73 -14.86 4.75
C GLU A 193 12.33 -15.13 3.31
N THR A 194 12.20 -14.10 2.46
CA THR A 194 11.71 -14.26 1.09
C THR A 194 12.70 -13.74 0.05
N GLN A 195 12.66 -14.34 -1.13
CA GLN A 195 13.40 -13.86 -2.30
C GLN A 195 12.42 -13.39 -3.38
N LEU A 196 11.48 -12.49 -3.02
CA LEU A 196 10.45 -11.97 -3.95
C LEU A 196 11.04 -11.50 -5.28
N GLY A 197 12.18 -10.82 -5.22
CA GLY A 197 12.89 -10.39 -6.40
C GLY A 197 13.35 -11.55 -7.29
N GLY A 198 13.96 -12.57 -6.70
CA GLY A 198 14.39 -13.77 -7.42
C GLY A 198 13.23 -14.55 -8.03
N ILE A 199 12.12 -14.70 -7.29
CA ILE A 199 10.89 -15.37 -7.77
C ILE A 199 10.32 -14.68 -9.01
N LEU A 200 10.38 -13.35 -9.04
CA LEU A 200 9.80 -12.52 -10.10
C LEU A 200 10.83 -12.12 -11.17
N GLY A 201 12.09 -12.54 -11.04
CA GLY A 201 13.19 -12.19 -11.94
C GLY A 201 13.50 -10.69 -11.97
N ARG A 202 13.31 -9.97 -10.86
CA ARG A 202 13.46 -8.51 -10.74
C ARG A 202 14.13 -8.11 -9.43
N THR A 203 14.74 -6.94 -9.36
CA THR A 203 15.25 -6.42 -8.08
C THR A 203 14.13 -5.70 -7.33
N LEU A 204 13.76 -6.20 -6.14
CA LEU A 204 12.79 -5.54 -5.28
C LEU A 204 13.36 -4.19 -4.81
N ALA A 205 12.60 -3.11 -5.01
CA ALA A 205 12.95 -1.77 -4.58
C ALA A 205 12.33 -1.40 -3.23
N ASP A 206 11.05 -1.73 -3.02
CA ASP A 206 10.35 -1.47 -1.76
C ASP A 206 9.12 -2.39 -1.60
N PHE A 207 8.69 -2.55 -0.36
CA PHE A 207 7.57 -3.38 0.08
C PHE A 207 6.64 -2.60 1.02
N TYR A 208 5.37 -2.54 0.63
CA TYR A 208 4.33 -1.80 1.33
C TYR A 208 3.19 -2.73 1.71
N VAL A 209 2.64 -2.58 2.92
CA VAL A 209 1.53 -3.41 3.39
C VAL A 209 0.57 -2.63 4.28
N ASP A 210 -0.71 -2.83 4.03
CA ASP A 210 -1.80 -2.25 4.82
C ASP A 210 -3.02 -3.19 4.88
N TRP A 211 -3.95 -2.89 5.79
CA TRP A 211 -5.10 -3.73 6.12
C TRP A 211 -6.41 -2.95 6.20
N ASP A 212 -7.48 -3.56 5.72
CA ASP A 212 -8.84 -3.24 6.13
C ASP A 212 -9.30 -4.37 7.05
N PHE A 213 -9.23 -4.12 8.36
CA PHE A 213 -9.57 -5.12 9.36
C PHE A 213 -11.07 -5.43 9.41
N ASN A 214 -11.93 -4.46 9.06
CA ASN A 214 -13.37 -4.68 8.98
C ASN A 214 -13.73 -5.65 7.86
N ARG A 215 -12.99 -5.58 6.74
CA ARG A 215 -13.16 -6.48 5.59
C ARG A 215 -12.36 -7.78 5.70
N ASP A 216 -11.54 -7.96 6.74
CA ASP A 216 -10.56 -9.05 6.86
C ASP A 216 -9.71 -9.18 5.59
N LYS A 217 -9.13 -8.04 5.16
CA LYS A 217 -8.43 -7.90 3.88
C LYS A 217 -7.12 -7.13 4.05
N SER A 218 -6.14 -7.44 3.21
CA SER A 218 -4.87 -6.73 3.16
C SER A 218 -4.42 -6.55 1.72
N VAL A 219 -3.73 -5.44 1.48
CA VAL A 219 -3.04 -5.16 0.23
C VAL A 219 -1.54 -5.06 0.51
N ILE A 220 -0.77 -5.80 -0.27
CA ILE A 220 0.67 -5.65 -0.38
C ILE A 220 0.95 -5.01 -1.75
N ALA A 221 1.84 -4.03 -1.77
CA ALA A 221 2.39 -3.50 -3.00
C ALA A 221 3.91 -3.66 -3.00
N CYS A 222 4.42 -4.29 -4.05
CA CYS A 222 5.85 -4.46 -4.30
C CYS A 222 6.26 -3.54 -5.44
N THR A 223 7.32 -2.76 -5.23
CA THR A 223 7.93 -1.96 -6.31
C THR A 223 9.27 -2.55 -6.69
N PHE A 224 9.65 -2.43 -7.96
CA PHE A 224 10.86 -3.03 -8.52
C PHE A 224 11.71 -1.99 -9.23
N GLN A 225 13.02 -2.23 -9.26
CA GLN A 225 13.96 -1.44 -10.03
C GLN A 225 13.75 -1.67 -11.55
N ASP A 226 14.28 -0.75 -12.35
CA ASP A 226 14.40 -0.91 -13.81
C ASP A 226 15.24 -2.12 -14.21
#